data_AF-A0A316EHB3-F1
#
_entry.id   AF-A0A316EHB3-F1
#
_cell.length_a   1.000
_cell.length_b   1.000
_cell.length_c   1.000
_cell.angle_alpha   90.00
_cell.angle_beta   90.00
_cell.angle_gamma   90.00
#
_symmetry.space_group_name_H-M   'P 1'
#
loop_
_entity.id
_entity.type
_entity.pdbx_description
1 polymer ?
#
loop_
_entity_poly.entity_id
_entity_poly.type
_entity_poly.pdbx_seq_one_letter_code
_entity_poly.pdbx_strand_id
1 'polypeptide(L)'
;MEKSNFREWTLEKVELTFGLVQVSEMDALETLLSYEFTPNEHQIYNLTELSKNYIEHGGDDWNEIELENKLISPVIVASGIDNKKFAYFLERELSTTIDEYELSGKVDGMIATGFRSPRMPYFCLNEYKRGTDPYGDPRGQALIAMLVAQKLNNNGSQNAERPIYGSYIIGRNWYFMALVGKEYAISKDFSCVDDEIFDIFRILKSLRVQIEKIL
;
A
#
# COMPACT_ATOMS: atom_id res chain seq x y z
N MET A 1 -23.81 12.94 -9.44
CA MET A 1 -22.58 12.23 -9.03
C MET A 1 -22.83 10.75 -9.23
N GLU A 2 -21.90 10.07 -9.89
CA GLU A 2 -21.91 8.63 -10.11
C GLU A 2 -21.22 7.95 -8.92
N LYS A 3 -21.91 7.04 -8.25
CA LYS A 3 -21.32 6.27 -7.15
C LYS A 3 -20.54 5.11 -7.73
N SER A 4 -19.29 4.95 -7.34
CA SER A 4 -18.48 3.82 -7.79
C SER A 4 -17.62 3.26 -6.66
N ASN A 5 -17.58 1.94 -6.57
CA ASN A 5 -16.77 1.23 -5.60
C ASN A 5 -15.35 1.00 -6.14
N PHE A 6 -14.32 1.04 -5.28
CA PHE A 6 -12.93 0.78 -5.69
C PHE A 6 -12.75 -0.52 -6.48
N ARG A 7 -13.52 -1.57 -6.18
CA ARG A 7 -13.46 -2.86 -6.89
C ARG A 7 -13.80 -2.79 -8.38
N GLU A 8 -14.51 -1.74 -8.81
CA GLU A 8 -14.94 -1.53 -10.19
C GLU A 8 -13.88 -0.85 -11.08
N TRP A 9 -12.69 -0.57 -10.52
CA TRP A 9 -11.65 0.19 -11.19
C TRP A 9 -10.49 -0.71 -11.61
N THR A 10 -10.35 -0.86 -12.93
CA THR A 10 -9.13 -1.37 -13.56
C THR A 10 -8.09 -0.28 -13.68
N LEU A 11 -6.81 -0.65 -13.83
CA LEU A 11 -5.73 0.30 -14.01
C LEU A 11 -6.01 1.26 -15.18
N GLU A 12 -6.37 0.71 -16.35
CA GLU A 12 -6.74 1.46 -17.54
C GLU A 12 -7.93 2.41 -17.28
N LYS A 13 -8.96 1.97 -16.55
CA LYS A 13 -10.12 2.81 -16.24
C LYS A 13 -9.71 4.01 -15.38
N VAL A 14 -8.86 3.81 -14.37
CA VAL A 14 -8.37 4.93 -13.54
C VAL A 14 -7.57 5.91 -14.39
N GLU A 15 -6.68 5.41 -15.26
CA GLU A 15 -5.86 6.23 -16.16
C GLU A 15 -6.72 7.07 -17.11
N LEU A 16 -7.64 6.44 -17.83
CA LEU A 16 -8.49 7.12 -18.80
C LEU A 16 -9.46 8.11 -18.15
N THR A 17 -10.06 7.75 -17.01
CA THR A 17 -11.04 8.61 -16.34
C THR A 17 -10.39 9.81 -15.68
N PHE A 18 -9.26 9.61 -14.98
CA PHE A 18 -8.65 10.68 -14.18
C PHE A 18 -7.39 11.28 -14.82
N GLY A 19 -7.01 10.84 -16.02
CA GLY A 19 -5.82 11.31 -16.73
C GLY A 19 -4.53 10.98 -15.98
N LEU A 20 -4.45 9.81 -15.35
CA LEU A 20 -3.20 9.34 -14.73
C LEU A 20 -2.28 8.72 -15.79
N VAL A 21 -0.98 8.84 -15.57
CA VAL A 21 0.06 8.33 -16.47
C VAL A 21 1.05 7.49 -15.68
N GLN A 22 1.29 6.27 -16.14
CA GLN A 22 2.37 5.45 -15.59
C GLN A 22 3.72 5.94 -16.11
N VAL A 23 4.67 6.14 -15.20
CA VAL A 23 6.07 6.45 -15.52
C VAL A 23 6.98 5.30 -15.08
N SER A 24 8.12 5.13 -15.75
CA SER A 24 9.10 4.09 -15.44
C SER A 24 10.00 4.43 -14.27
N GLU A 25 10.22 5.71 -14.02
CA GLU A 25 11.13 6.24 -13.01
C GLU A 25 10.40 7.33 -12.22
N MET A 26 10.58 7.34 -10.90
CA MET A 26 9.95 8.30 -10.01
C MET A 26 10.74 8.41 -8.71
N ASP A 27 11.30 9.59 -8.46
CA ASP A 27 12.14 9.89 -7.28
C ASP A 27 11.51 9.42 -5.96
N ALA A 28 10.20 9.62 -5.79
CA ALA A 28 9.49 9.21 -4.58
C ALA A 28 9.53 7.69 -4.34
N LEU A 29 9.34 6.90 -5.41
CA LEU A 29 9.41 5.44 -5.32
C LEU A 29 10.86 4.97 -5.19
N GLU A 30 11.78 5.54 -5.97
CA GLU A 30 13.21 5.18 -5.92
C GLU A 30 13.81 5.45 -4.54
N THR A 31 13.42 6.55 -3.90
CA THR A 31 13.82 6.86 -2.52
C THR A 31 13.32 5.81 -1.52
N LEU A 32 12.14 5.21 -1.75
CA LEU A 32 11.69 4.08 -0.93
C LEU A 32 12.56 2.84 -1.17
N LEU A 33 12.76 2.49 -2.43
CA LEU A 33 13.41 1.25 -2.85
C LEU A 33 14.91 1.22 -2.58
N SER A 34 15.58 2.37 -2.57
CA SER A 34 17.05 2.49 -2.36
C SER A 34 17.47 2.72 -0.91
N TYR A 35 16.51 2.83 0.01
CA TYR A 35 16.82 3.10 1.42
C TYR A 35 17.69 2.01 2.04
N GLU A 36 18.79 2.41 2.67
CA GLU A 36 19.68 1.49 3.36
C GLU A 36 19.22 1.24 4.80
N PHE A 37 19.05 -0.02 5.15
CA PHE A 37 18.75 -0.44 6.51
C PHE A 37 19.26 -1.86 6.75
N THR A 38 19.95 -2.07 7.85
CA THR A 38 20.41 -3.39 8.28
C THR A 38 19.57 -3.85 9.47
N PRO A 39 18.78 -4.93 9.33
CA PRO A 39 18.04 -5.49 10.46
C PRO A 39 18.96 -6.01 11.56
N ASN A 40 18.54 -5.86 12.82
CA ASN A 40 19.24 -6.47 13.95
C ASN A 40 18.90 -7.97 14.09
N GLU A 41 19.63 -8.70 14.93
CA GLU A 41 19.46 -10.15 15.11
C GLU A 41 18.01 -10.59 15.39
N HIS A 42 17.30 -9.84 16.24
CA HIS A 42 15.89 -10.14 16.56
C HIS A 42 14.97 -9.91 15.36
N GLN A 43 15.20 -8.84 14.58
CA GLN A 43 14.45 -8.59 13.35
C GLN A 43 14.75 -9.64 12.29
N ILE A 44 16.02 -10.04 12.15
CA ILE A 44 16.44 -11.11 11.24
C ILE A 44 15.68 -12.38 11.60
N TYR A 45 15.78 -12.81 12.86
CA TYR A 45 15.10 -14.01 13.34
C TYR A 45 13.60 -13.97 13.06
N ASN A 46 12.90 -12.90 13.46
CA ASN A 46 11.45 -12.81 13.29
C ASN A 46 11.01 -12.86 11.82
N LEU A 47 11.70 -12.13 10.94
CA LEU A 47 11.37 -12.12 9.51
C LEU A 47 11.65 -13.47 8.88
N THR A 48 12.79 -14.09 9.21
CA THR A 48 13.10 -15.45 8.75
C THR A 48 12.02 -16.45 9.18
N GLU A 49 11.52 -16.37 10.43
CA GLU A 49 10.47 -17.28 10.89
C GLU A 49 9.13 -17.02 10.20
N LEU A 50 8.77 -15.76 9.91
CA LEU A 50 7.56 -15.45 9.12
C LEU A 50 7.66 -16.02 7.70
N SER A 51 8.80 -15.85 7.05
CA SER A 51 9.08 -16.40 5.71
C SER A 51 9.02 -17.93 5.71
N LYS A 52 9.68 -18.59 6.65
CA LYS A 52 9.62 -20.06 6.78
C LYS A 52 8.21 -20.56 7.06
N ASN A 53 7.48 -19.90 7.95
CA ASN A 53 6.10 -20.28 8.25
C ASN A 53 5.20 -20.22 7.01
N TYR A 54 5.41 -19.23 6.14
CA TYR A 54 4.72 -19.17 4.85
C TYR A 54 5.04 -20.40 3.99
N ILE A 55 6.32 -20.78 3.87
CA ILE A 55 6.75 -21.91 3.03
C ILE A 55 6.29 -23.25 3.61
N GLU A 56 6.50 -23.47 4.90
CA GLU A 56 6.35 -24.79 5.55
C GLU A 56 4.89 -25.10 5.92
N HIS A 57 4.04 -24.09 6.11
CA HIS A 57 2.67 -24.25 6.58
C HIS A 57 1.60 -23.84 5.55
N GLY A 58 1.91 -24.01 4.25
CA GLY A 58 0.94 -23.87 3.16
C GLY A 58 0.50 -22.43 2.91
N GLY A 59 1.41 -21.47 2.98
CA GLY A 59 1.12 -20.05 2.82
C GLY A 59 0.52 -19.67 1.46
N ASP A 60 0.82 -20.44 0.40
CA ASP A 60 0.20 -20.26 -0.91
C ASP A 60 -1.32 -20.60 -0.90
N ASP A 61 -1.78 -21.39 0.07
CA ASP A 61 -3.18 -21.83 0.23
C ASP A 61 -3.94 -21.07 1.33
N TRP A 62 -3.26 -20.16 2.05
CA TRP A 62 -3.91 -19.32 3.06
C TRP A 62 -5.00 -18.47 2.41
N ASN A 63 -6.15 -18.40 3.08
CA ASN A 63 -7.14 -17.40 2.71
C ASN A 63 -6.65 -15.99 3.10
N GLU A 64 -7.37 -14.98 2.65
CA GLU A 64 -7.02 -13.56 2.81
C GLU A 64 -6.78 -13.18 4.28
N ILE A 65 -7.66 -13.62 5.18
CA ILE A 65 -7.54 -13.31 6.61
C ILE A 65 -6.30 -13.99 7.19
N GLU A 66 -6.00 -15.22 6.77
CA GLU A 66 -4.80 -15.93 7.21
C GLU A 66 -3.54 -15.26 6.68
N LEU A 67 -3.51 -14.84 5.41
CA LEU A 67 -2.36 -14.15 4.82
C LEU A 67 -2.12 -12.79 5.49
N GLU A 68 -3.19 -12.02 5.68
CA GLU A 68 -3.15 -10.74 6.38
C GLU A 68 -2.58 -10.88 7.79
N ASN A 69 -3.10 -11.83 8.58
CA ASN A 69 -2.80 -11.92 10.01
C ASN A 69 -1.52 -12.72 10.32
N LYS A 70 -1.18 -13.73 9.51
CA LYS A 70 0.00 -14.58 9.75
C LYS A 70 1.28 -14.01 9.12
N LEU A 71 1.16 -13.09 8.15
CA LEU A 71 2.32 -12.55 7.43
C LEU A 71 2.28 -11.03 7.24
N ILE A 72 1.30 -10.49 6.52
CA ILE A 72 1.32 -9.08 6.07
C ILE A 72 1.37 -8.12 7.27
N SER A 73 0.41 -8.24 8.18
CA SER A 73 0.34 -7.43 9.40
C SER A 73 1.56 -7.61 10.30
N PRO A 74 2.04 -8.85 10.60
CA PRO A 74 3.28 -9.06 11.33
C PRO A 74 4.50 -8.34 10.73
N VAL A 75 4.71 -8.40 9.40
CA VAL A 75 5.84 -7.73 8.74
C VAL A 75 5.72 -6.20 8.88
N ILE A 76 4.52 -5.65 8.67
CA ILE A 76 4.26 -4.20 8.80
C ILE A 76 4.46 -3.73 10.24
N VAL A 77 3.92 -4.44 11.23
CA VAL A 77 4.09 -4.10 12.64
C VAL A 77 5.55 -4.21 13.08
N ALA A 78 6.27 -5.25 12.63
CA ALA A 78 7.70 -5.41 12.92
C ALA A 78 8.55 -4.26 12.36
N SER A 79 8.12 -3.64 11.24
CA SER A 79 8.79 -2.45 10.70
C SER A 79 8.70 -1.26 11.67
N GLY A 80 7.83 -1.33 12.68
CA GLY A 80 7.59 -0.28 13.65
C GLY A 80 7.01 0.96 12.97
N ILE A 81 6.11 0.77 12.00
CA ILE A 81 5.55 1.86 11.19
C ILE A 81 4.84 2.92 12.04
N ASP A 82 4.21 2.51 13.13
CA ASP A 82 3.42 3.40 14.00
C ASP A 82 4.27 4.36 14.84
N ASN A 83 3.73 5.56 15.07
CA ASN A 83 4.22 6.50 16.06
C ASN A 83 3.07 7.38 16.61
N LYS A 84 3.41 8.46 17.34
CA LYS A 84 2.40 9.35 17.93
C LYS A 84 1.66 10.24 16.90
N LYS A 85 2.20 10.37 15.68
CA LYS A 85 1.65 11.23 14.61
C LYS A 85 0.77 10.43 13.63
N PHE A 86 1.15 9.19 13.33
CA PHE A 86 0.44 8.31 12.40
C PHE A 86 0.50 6.85 12.83
N ALA A 87 -0.46 6.07 12.34
CA ALA A 87 -0.58 4.66 12.64
C ALA A 87 -1.05 3.86 11.40
N TYR A 88 -0.84 2.56 11.46
CA TYR A 88 -1.37 1.56 10.56
C TYR A 88 -2.78 1.18 10.98
N PHE A 89 -3.72 1.33 10.05
CA PHE A 89 -5.12 0.99 10.24
C PHE A 89 -5.51 -0.10 9.25
N LEU A 90 -6.22 -1.10 9.75
CA LEU A 90 -6.74 -2.20 8.95
C LEU A 90 -8.21 -2.00 8.64
N GLU A 91 -8.63 -2.47 7.46
CA GLU A 91 -10.03 -2.68 7.13
C GLU A 91 -10.89 -1.41 7.29
N ARG A 92 -10.42 -0.28 6.73
CA ARG A 92 -11.08 1.04 6.84
C ARG A 92 -11.66 1.51 5.51
N GLU A 93 -12.81 2.17 5.60
CA GLU A 93 -13.43 2.86 4.47
C GLU A 93 -12.65 4.14 4.11
N LEU A 94 -12.37 4.31 2.82
CA LEU A 94 -11.97 5.57 2.21
C LEU A 94 -13.08 6.02 1.26
N SER A 95 -13.37 7.32 1.28
CA SER A 95 -14.29 7.90 0.32
C SER A 95 -13.99 9.37 0.07
N THR A 96 -14.24 9.82 -1.15
CA THR A 96 -14.22 11.24 -1.51
C THR A 96 -14.95 11.46 -2.84
N THR A 97 -15.12 12.72 -3.23
CA THR A 97 -15.63 13.08 -4.55
C THR A 97 -14.48 13.61 -5.40
N ILE A 98 -14.31 13.00 -6.59
CA ILE A 98 -13.36 13.44 -7.62
C ILE A 98 -14.15 13.59 -8.90
N ASP A 99 -14.17 14.82 -9.44
CA ASP A 99 -14.97 15.20 -10.61
C ASP A 99 -16.45 14.79 -10.42
N GLU A 100 -17.03 13.98 -11.31
CA GLU A 100 -18.40 13.48 -11.22
C GLU A 100 -18.59 12.24 -10.33
N TYR A 101 -17.50 11.63 -9.84
CA TYR A 101 -17.52 10.37 -9.12
C TYR A 101 -17.52 10.53 -7.59
N GLU A 102 -18.47 9.89 -6.92
CA GLU A 102 -18.44 9.60 -5.49
C GLU A 102 -17.75 8.24 -5.32
N LEU A 103 -16.43 8.30 -5.09
CA LEU A 103 -15.57 7.13 -4.98
C LEU A 103 -15.56 6.65 -3.54
N SER A 104 -15.73 5.34 -3.35
CA SER A 104 -15.68 4.74 -2.02
C SER A 104 -15.16 3.31 -2.06
N GLY A 105 -14.52 2.88 -0.98
CA GLY A 105 -14.13 1.49 -0.82
C GLY A 105 -13.33 1.26 0.44
N LYS A 106 -13.35 0.00 0.88
CA LYS A 106 -12.55 -0.48 1.98
C LYS A 106 -11.15 -0.84 1.49
N VAL A 107 -10.13 -0.36 2.18
CA VAL A 107 -8.74 -0.79 1.98
C VAL A 107 -8.34 -1.79 3.07
N ASP A 108 -7.55 -2.79 2.70
CA ASP A 108 -7.10 -3.84 3.62
C ASP A 108 -6.15 -3.25 4.66
N GLY A 109 -5.27 -2.33 4.24
CA GLY A 109 -4.44 -1.53 5.15
C GLY A 109 -4.25 -0.09 4.70
N MET A 110 -3.99 0.81 5.65
CA MET A 110 -3.53 2.17 5.37
C MET A 110 -2.61 2.69 6.47
N ILE A 111 -1.67 3.58 6.12
CA ILE A 111 -0.94 4.38 7.11
C ILE A 111 -1.50 5.79 7.03
N ALA A 112 -2.02 6.30 8.14
CA ALA A 112 -2.67 7.59 8.18
C ALA A 112 -2.35 8.35 9.48
N THR A 113 -2.41 9.69 9.45
CA THR A 113 -2.37 10.46 10.70
C THR A 113 -3.56 10.13 11.57
N GLY A 114 -3.38 10.28 12.88
CA GLY A 114 -4.41 9.98 13.87
C GLY A 114 -4.02 8.77 14.70
N PHE A 115 -4.72 8.60 15.82
CA PHE A 115 -4.43 7.56 16.80
C PHE A 115 -5.60 6.61 17.02
N ARG A 116 -6.83 7.14 17.05
CA ARG A 116 -8.06 6.34 17.24
C ARG A 116 -8.77 6.01 15.93
N SER A 117 -8.67 6.92 14.98
CA SER A 117 -9.25 6.81 13.65
C SER A 117 -8.29 7.43 12.64
N PRO A 118 -8.24 6.90 11.42
CA PRO A 118 -7.45 7.49 10.34
C PRO A 118 -8.00 8.87 9.98
N ARG A 119 -7.11 9.80 9.62
CA ARG A 119 -7.48 11.14 9.13
C ARG A 119 -6.93 11.41 7.73
N MET A 120 -5.61 11.54 7.61
CA MET A 120 -4.91 11.81 6.35
C MET A 120 -4.10 10.57 5.96
N PRO A 121 -4.54 9.79 4.96
CA PRO A 121 -3.84 8.59 4.50
C PRO A 121 -2.62 8.92 3.63
N TYR A 122 -1.47 8.33 3.93
CA TYR A 122 -0.21 8.48 3.18
C TYR A 122 0.25 7.20 2.50
N PHE A 123 -0.37 6.07 2.86
CA PHE A 123 -0.14 4.77 2.26
C PHE A 123 -1.44 3.99 2.20
N CYS A 124 -1.70 3.31 1.09
CA CYS A 124 -2.82 2.38 0.91
C CYS A 124 -2.30 0.99 0.54
N LEU A 125 -2.86 -0.04 1.16
CA LEU A 125 -2.52 -1.44 0.91
C LEU A 125 -3.77 -2.20 0.49
N ASN A 126 -3.66 -2.91 -0.62
CA ASN A 126 -4.71 -3.74 -1.18
C ASN A 126 -4.18 -5.15 -1.42
N GLU A 127 -4.81 -6.14 -0.82
CA GLU A 127 -4.53 -7.54 -1.09
C GLU A 127 -5.38 -8.01 -2.26
N TYR A 128 -4.80 -8.79 -3.17
CA TYR A 128 -5.54 -9.42 -4.24
C TYR A 128 -6.22 -10.70 -3.76
N LYS A 129 -7.53 -10.71 -3.96
CA LYS A 129 -8.45 -11.65 -3.36
C LYS A 129 -9.03 -12.59 -4.41
N ARG A 130 -8.22 -13.54 -4.90
CA ARG A 130 -8.63 -14.46 -6.00
C ARG A 130 -9.96 -15.17 -5.75
N GLY A 131 -10.22 -15.56 -4.51
CA GLY A 131 -11.44 -16.29 -4.14
C GLY A 131 -12.70 -15.44 -4.11
N THR A 132 -12.58 -14.12 -3.84
CA THR A 132 -13.74 -13.24 -3.64
C THR A 132 -13.89 -12.19 -4.74
N ASP A 133 -12.82 -11.87 -5.48
CA ASP A 133 -12.81 -10.93 -6.60
C ASP A 133 -11.96 -11.46 -7.77
N PRO A 134 -12.41 -12.52 -8.47
CA PRO A 134 -11.64 -13.18 -9.53
C PRO A 134 -11.42 -12.32 -10.78
N TYR A 135 -12.14 -11.21 -10.91
CA TYR A 135 -12.04 -10.26 -12.01
C TYR A 135 -11.49 -8.89 -11.58
N GLY A 136 -11.12 -8.74 -10.30
CA GLY A 136 -10.55 -7.52 -9.77
C GLY A 136 -9.18 -7.24 -10.35
N ASP A 137 -8.88 -5.96 -10.56
CA ASP A 137 -7.55 -5.49 -10.92
C ASP A 137 -6.88 -4.89 -9.68
N PRO A 138 -6.02 -5.64 -8.97
CA PRO A 138 -5.42 -5.15 -7.73
C PRO A 138 -4.58 -3.88 -7.93
N ARG A 139 -4.04 -3.67 -9.13
CA ARG A 139 -3.30 -2.43 -9.47
C ARG A 139 -4.25 -1.24 -9.55
N GLY A 140 -5.37 -1.40 -10.26
CA GLY A 140 -6.41 -0.38 -10.38
C GLY A 140 -7.04 -0.05 -9.03
N GLN A 141 -7.34 -1.06 -8.22
CA GLN A 141 -7.90 -0.90 -6.87
C GLN A 141 -6.95 -0.17 -5.91
N ALA A 142 -5.65 -0.50 -5.95
CA ALA A 142 -4.65 0.23 -5.19
C ALA A 142 -4.51 1.68 -5.69
N LEU A 143 -4.44 1.90 -7.00
CA LEU A 143 -4.27 3.22 -7.59
C LEU A 143 -5.45 4.15 -7.30
N ILE A 144 -6.71 3.66 -7.39
CA ILE A 144 -7.89 4.48 -7.08
C ILE A 144 -7.95 4.84 -5.59
N ALA A 145 -7.55 3.92 -4.70
CA ALA A 145 -7.43 4.21 -3.27
C ALA A 145 -6.35 5.28 -2.99
N MET A 146 -5.19 5.18 -3.66
CA MET A 146 -4.12 6.19 -3.59
C MET A 146 -4.58 7.56 -4.12
N LEU A 147 -5.35 7.59 -5.20
CA LEU A 147 -5.89 8.84 -5.76
C LEU A 147 -6.88 9.51 -4.79
N VAL A 148 -7.76 8.72 -4.16
CA VAL A 148 -8.67 9.19 -3.10
C VAL A 148 -7.87 9.72 -1.91
N ALA A 149 -6.83 9.00 -1.49
CA ALA A 149 -5.92 9.45 -0.43
C ALA A 149 -5.22 10.78 -0.77
N GLN A 150 -4.75 10.95 -2.02
CA GLN A 150 -4.15 12.19 -2.50
C GLN A 150 -5.13 13.36 -2.41
N LYS A 151 -6.39 13.15 -2.84
CA LYS A 151 -7.43 14.17 -2.76
C LYS A 151 -7.73 14.59 -1.32
N LEU A 152 -7.81 13.61 -0.41
CA LEU A 152 -8.03 13.85 1.02
C LEU A 152 -6.87 14.62 1.65
N ASN A 153 -5.62 14.31 1.30
CA ASN A 153 -4.45 14.98 1.86
C ASN A 153 -4.30 16.43 1.40
N ASN A 154 -4.76 16.76 0.19
CA ASN A 154 -4.58 18.09 -0.37
C ASN A 154 -5.68 19.09 0.03
N ASN A 155 -6.64 18.72 0.90
CA ASN A 155 -7.78 19.55 1.31
C ASN A 155 -8.53 20.20 0.11
N GLY A 156 -8.56 19.52 -1.04
CA GLY A 156 -9.15 20.04 -2.28
C GLY A 156 -8.28 21.06 -3.04
N SER A 157 -7.09 21.44 -2.55
CA SER A 157 -6.10 22.22 -3.30
C SER A 157 -5.36 21.36 -4.33
N GLN A 158 -4.91 21.95 -5.43
CA GLN A 158 -4.18 21.27 -6.51
C GLN A 158 -2.67 21.18 -6.27
N ASN A 159 -2.17 21.44 -5.06
CA ASN A 159 -0.74 21.22 -4.76
C ASN A 159 -0.45 19.72 -4.62
N ALA A 160 -0.30 19.13 -5.80
CA ALA A 160 -0.20 17.74 -6.17
C ALA A 160 1.20 17.12 -5.93
N GLU A 161 2.08 17.80 -5.20
CA GLU A 161 3.51 17.43 -5.12
C GLU A 161 3.82 16.43 -3.99
N ARG A 162 2.88 16.17 -3.08
CA ARG A 162 3.11 15.21 -1.99
C ARG A 162 2.86 13.79 -2.48
N PRO A 163 3.84 12.87 -2.37
CA PRO A 163 3.63 11.49 -2.76
C PRO A 163 2.61 10.82 -1.86
N ILE A 164 1.70 10.08 -2.50
CA ILE A 164 0.95 9.01 -1.84
C ILE A 164 1.63 7.71 -2.21
N TYR A 165 1.95 6.91 -1.21
CA TYR A 165 2.52 5.59 -1.42
C TYR A 165 1.42 4.53 -1.43
N GLY A 166 1.73 3.37 -1.99
CA GLY A 166 0.82 2.24 -1.92
C GLY A 166 1.52 0.92 -2.11
N SER A 167 0.79 -0.15 -1.86
CA SER A 167 1.23 -1.49 -2.20
C SER A 167 0.02 -2.32 -2.59
N TYR A 168 0.16 -3.14 -3.63
CA TYR A 168 -0.73 -4.28 -3.82
C TYR A 168 0.02 -5.58 -3.61
N ILE A 169 -0.68 -6.59 -3.09
CA ILE A 169 -0.10 -7.89 -2.73
C ILE A 169 -0.84 -8.99 -3.47
N ILE A 170 -0.11 -9.91 -4.10
CA ILE A 170 -0.66 -11.09 -4.77
C ILE A 170 0.02 -12.33 -4.17
N GLY A 171 -0.65 -12.98 -3.22
CA GLY A 171 -0.06 -14.07 -2.45
C GLY A 171 1.22 -13.61 -1.76
N ARG A 172 2.35 -14.24 -2.06
CA ARG A 172 3.66 -13.86 -1.52
C ARG A 172 4.28 -12.59 -2.09
N ASN A 173 3.77 -12.07 -3.22
CA ASN A 173 4.44 -11.02 -3.99
C ASN A 173 3.90 -9.63 -3.66
N TRP A 174 4.79 -8.72 -3.28
CA TRP A 174 4.51 -7.33 -2.94
C TRP A 174 4.98 -6.42 -4.06
N TYR A 175 4.13 -5.46 -4.43
CA TYR A 175 4.43 -4.45 -5.42
C TYR A 175 4.20 -3.08 -4.79
N PHE A 176 5.25 -2.25 -4.74
CA PHE A 176 5.17 -0.93 -4.15
C PHE A 176 4.88 0.11 -5.24
N MET A 177 4.14 1.14 -4.84
CA MET A 177 3.68 2.20 -5.74
C MET A 177 3.95 3.57 -5.11
N ALA A 178 4.12 4.57 -5.96
CA ALA A 178 4.04 5.98 -5.60
C ALA A 178 3.18 6.73 -6.62
N LEU A 179 2.39 7.69 -6.14
CA LEU A 179 1.56 8.60 -6.92
C LEU A 179 1.94 10.03 -6.54
N VAL A 180 2.33 10.82 -7.54
CA VAL A 180 2.61 12.25 -7.39
C VAL A 180 1.81 12.98 -8.46
N GLY A 181 0.72 13.62 -8.03
CA GLY A 181 -0.18 14.36 -8.90
C GLY A 181 -0.91 13.46 -9.88
N LYS A 182 -0.49 13.49 -11.15
CA LYS A 182 -1.07 12.67 -12.23
C LYS A 182 -0.15 11.53 -12.68
N GLU A 183 1.06 11.45 -12.14
CA GLU A 183 2.00 10.41 -12.48
C GLU A 183 2.06 9.36 -11.37
N TYR A 184 2.17 8.10 -11.75
CA TYR A 184 2.39 7.02 -10.81
C TYR A 184 3.46 6.04 -11.32
N ALA A 185 4.15 5.39 -10.40
CA ALA A 185 5.13 4.35 -10.69
C ALA A 185 4.81 3.09 -9.89
N ILE A 186 5.20 1.93 -10.43
CA ILE A 186 5.07 0.61 -9.80
C ILE A 186 6.44 -0.06 -9.82
N SER A 187 6.86 -0.63 -8.68
CA SER A 187 8.10 -1.38 -8.58
C SER A 187 8.01 -2.75 -9.27
N LYS A 188 9.15 -3.44 -9.39
CA LYS A 188 9.14 -4.91 -9.52
C LYS A 188 8.48 -5.56 -8.30
N ASP A 189 8.20 -6.85 -8.38
CA ASP A 189 7.79 -7.62 -7.22
C ASP A 189 8.95 -7.85 -6.23
N PHE A 190 8.56 -7.99 -4.96
CA PHE A 190 9.38 -8.48 -3.87
C PHE A 190 8.63 -9.63 -3.19
N SER A 191 9.27 -10.77 -3.05
CA SER A 191 8.67 -11.94 -2.41
C SER A 191 8.80 -11.89 -0.89
N CYS A 192 7.78 -12.32 -0.16
CA CYS A 192 7.84 -12.50 1.29
C CYS A 192 8.59 -13.78 1.72
N VAL A 193 9.19 -14.48 0.76
CA VAL A 193 10.01 -15.66 1.00
C VAL A 193 11.47 -15.37 0.69
N ASP A 194 12.35 -16.24 1.18
CA ASP A 194 13.80 -16.11 1.04
C ASP A 194 14.30 -14.75 1.56
N ASP A 195 15.34 -14.19 0.95
CA ASP A 195 15.97 -12.95 1.42
C ASP A 195 15.16 -11.68 1.05
N GLU A 196 14.21 -11.77 0.12
CA GLU A 196 13.41 -10.60 -0.32
C GLU A 196 12.44 -10.09 0.76
N ILE A 197 12.13 -10.89 1.80
CA ILE A 197 11.39 -10.39 2.97
C ILE A 197 12.15 -9.27 3.70
N PHE A 198 13.49 -9.28 3.65
CA PHE A 198 14.30 -8.20 4.20
C PHE A 198 14.21 -6.93 3.36
N ASP A 199 14.03 -7.05 2.04
CA ASP A 199 13.76 -5.92 1.17
C ASP A 199 12.40 -5.30 1.45
N ILE A 200 11.35 -6.12 1.58
CA ILE A 200 10.01 -5.65 1.99
C ILE A 200 10.11 -4.90 3.31
N PHE A 201 10.79 -5.47 4.31
CA PHE A 201 10.98 -4.86 5.61
C PHE A 201 11.71 -3.51 5.54
N ARG A 202 12.79 -3.44 4.74
CA ARG A 202 13.58 -2.24 4.51
C ARG A 202 12.77 -1.15 3.81
N ILE A 203 11.94 -1.51 2.83
CA ILE A 203 11.04 -0.57 2.14
C ILE A 203 10.00 -0.02 3.13
N LEU A 204 9.42 -0.84 4.00
CA LEU A 204 8.49 -0.39 5.05
C LEU A 204 9.17 0.51 6.09
N LYS A 205 10.45 0.27 6.42
CA LYS A 205 11.26 1.20 7.22
C LYS A 205 11.45 2.54 6.51
N SER A 206 11.74 2.52 5.21
CA SER A 206 11.84 3.75 4.40
C SER A 206 10.52 4.50 4.39
N LEU A 207 9.40 3.79 4.20
CA LEU A 207 8.06 4.35 4.16
C LEU A 207 7.76 5.17 5.41
N ARG A 208 8.09 4.63 6.60
CA ARG A 208 7.99 5.39 7.85
C ARG A 208 8.76 6.71 7.78
N VAL A 209 10.03 6.66 7.36
CA VAL A 209 10.90 7.85 7.28
C VAL A 209 10.35 8.87 6.27
N GLN A 210 9.85 8.43 5.11
CA GLN A 210 9.29 9.35 4.13
C GLN A 210 7.98 9.99 4.61
N ILE A 211 7.11 9.22 5.28
CA ILE A 211 5.89 9.78 5.90
C ILE A 211 6.26 10.80 6.99
N GLU A 212 7.29 10.55 7.80
CA GLU A 212 7.77 11.51 8.80
C GLU A 212 8.29 12.82 8.20
N LYS A 213 8.85 12.81 6.98
CA LYS A 213 9.35 14.01 6.29
C LYS A 213 8.24 14.90 5.70
N ILE A 214 7.12 14.30 5.30
CA ILE A 214 6.00 15.02 4.66
C ILE A 214 4.95 15.54 5.66
N LEU A 215 5.08 15.16 6.94
CA LEU A 215 4.23 15.58 8.07
C LEU A 215 4.76 16.80 8.83
#